data_AF-A0A0M0H9V2-F1
#
_entry.id   AF-A0A0M0H9V2-F1
#
_cell.length_a   1.000
_cell.length_b   1.000
_cell.length_c   1.000
_cell.angle_alpha   90.00
_cell.angle_beta   90.00
_cell.angle_gamma   90.00
#
_symmetry.space_group_name_H-M   'P 1'
#
loop_
_entity.id
_entity.type
_entity.pdbx_description
1 polymer ?
#
loop_
_entity_poly.entity_id
_entity_poly.type
_entity_poly.pdbx_seq_one_letter_code
_entity_poly.pdbx_strand_id
1 'polypeptide(L)' 'MEGRTLTMPVPFGMESEEEADAYIKVREYLRSNPYSNAMQIANATQVSIHKITKYVRQGLLHNQK' A
#
# COMPACT_ATOMS: atom_id res chain seq x y z
N MET A 1 24.77 -17.54 1.30
CA MET A 1 23.45 -17.33 0.67
C MET A 1 23.00 -15.93 1.06
N GLU A 2 23.43 -14.91 0.31
CA GLU A 2 23.06 -13.53 0.60
C GLU A 2 21.67 -13.27 0.03
N GLY A 3 20.68 -13.18 0.92
CA GLY A 3 19.33 -12.77 0.58
C GLY A 3 19.39 -11.32 0.10
N ARG A 4 19.17 -11.11 -1.19
CA ARG A 4 19.00 -9.78 -1.77
C ARG A 4 17.77 -9.14 -1.14
N THR A 5 17.95 -8.32 -0.10
CA THR A 5 16.96 -7.31 0.27
C THR A 5 16.90 -6.33 -0.89
N LEU A 6 15.90 -6.53 -1.75
CA LEU A 6 15.54 -5.57 -2.78
C LEU A 6 15.12 -4.29 -2.05
N THR A 7 16.06 -3.36 -1.86
CA THR A 7 15.76 -1.98 -1.47
C THR A 7 15.01 -1.38 -2.66
N MET A 8 13.70 -1.60 -2.69
CA MET A 8 12.85 -0.95 -3.67
C MET A 8 12.91 0.56 -3.40
N PRO A 9 13.10 1.39 -4.43
CA PRO A 9 13.07 2.83 -4.24
C PRO A 9 11.71 3.21 -3.65
N VAL A 10 11.76 3.94 -2.54
CA VAL A 10 10.57 4.44 -1.82
C VAL A 10 9.67 5.16 -2.83
N PRO A 11 8.38 4.79 -2.96
CA PRO A 11 7.46 5.47 -3.85
C PRO A 11 7.41 6.97 -3.54
N PHE A 12 7.32 7.80 -4.57
CA PHE A 12 7.33 9.26 -4.45
C PHE A 12 6.25 9.73 -3.44
N GLY A 13 6.68 10.37 -2.35
CA GLY A 13 5.79 10.87 -1.29
C GLY A 13 5.66 9.99 -0.03
N MET A 14 6.48 8.95 0.13
CA MET A 14 6.56 8.15 1.37
C MET A 14 7.83 8.48 2.16
N GLU A 15 7.68 8.60 3.48
CA GLU A 15 8.72 9.08 4.39
C GLU A 15 9.55 7.94 5.00
N SER A 16 9.11 6.68 4.87
CA SER A 16 9.80 5.51 5.41
C SER A 16 9.58 4.22 4.59
N GLU A 17 10.48 3.25 4.79
CA GLU A 17 10.33 1.89 4.23
C GLU A 17 9.03 1.23 4.70
N GLU A 18 8.59 1.49 5.93
CA GLU A 18 7.32 0.98 6.46
C GLU A 18 6.11 1.56 5.73
N GLU A 19 6.16 2.84 5.33
CA GLU A 19 5.11 3.44 4.51
C GLU A 19 5.12 2.86 3.08
N ALA A 20 6.30 2.59 2.51
CA ALA A 20 6.43 1.93 1.22
C ALA A 20 5.83 0.52 1.24
N ASP A 21 6.15 -0.26 2.27
CA ASP A 21 5.70 -1.64 2.42
C ASP A 21 4.17 -1.71 2.63
N ALA A 22 3.63 -0.79 3.45
CA ALA A 22 2.19 -0.66 3.65
C ALA A 22 1.45 -0.29 2.36
N TYR A 23 2.00 0.64 1.57
CA TYR A 23 1.42 1.00 0.29
C TYR A 23 1.42 -0.17 -0.70
N ILE A 24 2.53 -0.92 -0.80
CA ILE A 24 2.63 -2.09 -1.68
C ILE A 24 1.56 -3.11 -1.32
N LYS A 25 1.44 -3.47 -0.03
CA LYS A 25 0.41 -4.41 0.46
C LYS A 25 -1.01 -3.98 0.10
N VAL A 26 -1.34 -2.70 0.32
CA VAL A 26 -2.66 -2.14 0.00
C VAL A 26 -2.91 -2.17 -1.51
N ARG A 27 -1.91 -1.77 -2.31
CA ARG A 27 -1.99 -1.77 -3.77
C ARG A 27 -2.19 -3.17 -4.33
N GLU A 28 -1.42 -4.15 -3.88
CA GLU A 28 -1.55 -5.55 -4.33
C GLU A 28 -2.93 -6.12 -3.99
N TYR A 29 -3.42 -5.86 -2.77
CA TYR A 29 -4.74 -6.31 -2.36
C TYR A 29 -5.86 -5.70 -3.23
N LEU A 30 -5.78 -4.41 -3.53
CA LEU A 30 -6.74 -3.70 -4.36
C LEU A 30 -6.75 -4.15 -5.82
N ARG A 31 -5.62 -4.65 -6.36
CA ARG A 31 -5.59 -5.24 -7.71
C ARG A 31 -6.49 -6.47 -7.83
N SER A 32 -6.55 -7.28 -6.78
CA SER A 32 -7.41 -8.48 -6.74
C SER A 32 -8.81 -8.18 -6.21
N ASN A 33 -8.97 -7.11 -5.42
CA ASN A 33 -10.22 -6.74 -4.75
C ASN A 33 -10.54 -5.25 -4.92
N PRO A 34 -10.90 -4.79 -6.15
CA PRO A 34 -11.00 -3.37 -6.48
C PRO A 34 -12.14 -2.64 -5.77
N TYR A 35 -13.14 -3.36 -5.26
CA TYR A 35 -14.33 -2.79 -4.60
C TYR A 35 -14.31 -2.91 -3.07
N SER A 36 -13.18 -3.34 -2.48
CA SER A 36 -13.06 -3.45 -1.03
C SER A 36 -13.07 -2.08 -0.35
N ASN A 37 -13.83 -1.96 0.74
CA ASN A 37 -13.84 -0.78 1.59
C ASN A 37 -12.58 -0.71 2.48
N ALA A 38 -12.31 0.46 3.07
CA ALA A 38 -11.11 0.68 3.88
C ALA A 38 -10.96 -0.30 5.06
N MET A 39 -12.06 -0.74 5.66
CA MET A 39 -12.04 -1.71 6.77
C MET A 39 -11.66 -3.11 6.27
N GLN A 40 -12.18 -3.54 5.12
CA GLN A 40 -11.82 -4.80 4.49
C GLN A 40 -10.34 -4.84 4.10
N ILE A 41 -9.83 -3.75 3.54
CA ILE A 41 -8.41 -3.60 3.21
C ILE A 41 -7.56 -3.67 4.49
N ALA A 42 -7.96 -2.96 5.56
CA ALA A 42 -7.22 -2.97 6.83
C ALA A 42 -7.16 -4.37 7.44
N ASN A 43 -8.28 -5.09 7.47
CA ASN A 43 -8.35 -6.45 7.99
C ASN A 43 -7.46 -7.41 7.21
N ALA A 44 -7.43 -7.30 5.87
CA ALA A 44 -6.64 -8.17 5.02
C ALA A 44 -5.14 -7.86 5.03
N THR A 45 -4.77 -6.58 5.07
CA THR A 45 -3.38 -6.11 4.91
C THR A 45 -2.68 -5.79 6.23
N GLN A 46 -3.41 -5.77 7.35
CA GLN A 46 -2.95 -5.30 8.66
C GLN A 46 -2.43 -3.85 8.64
N VAL A 47 -2.82 -3.07 7.63
CA VAL A 47 -2.50 -1.64 7.52
C VAL A 47 -3.62 -0.82 8.16
N SER A 48 -3.26 0.22 8.91
CA SER A 48 -4.25 1.08 9.56
C SER A 48 -5.12 1.81 8.53
N ILE A 49 -6.41 1.97 8.86
CA ILE A 49 -7.39 2.69 8.02
C ILE A 49 -6.90 4.12 7.73
N HIS A 50 -6.22 4.76 8.68
CA HIS A 50 -5.62 6.07 8.50
C HIS A 50 -4.61 6.11 7.34
N LYS A 51 -3.69 5.13 7.27
CA LYS A 51 -2.70 5.04 6.17
C LYS A 51 -3.38 4.78 4.83
N ILE A 52 -4.36 3.86 4.79
CA ILE A 52 -5.14 3.55 3.58
C ILE A 52 -5.82 4.81 3.03
N THR A 53 -6.53 5.55 3.88
CA THR A 53 -7.21 6.78 3.48
C THR A 53 -6.24 7.90 3.07
N LYS A 54 -5.05 8.00 3.68
CA LYS A 54 -3.96 8.89 3.23
C LYS A 54 -3.57 8.59 1.77
N TYR A 55 -3.32 7.31 1.43
CA TYR A 55 -2.93 6.91 0.07
C TYR A 55 -4.02 7.20 -0.98
N VAL A 56 -5.29 6.97 -0.63
CA VAL A 56 -6.43 7.30 -1.52
C VAL A 56 -6.52 8.82 -1.73
N ARG A 57 -6.46 9.61 -0.66
CA ARG A 57 -6.55 11.08 -0.73
C ARG A 57 -5.40 11.72 -1.51
N GLN A 58 -4.21 11.12 -1.46
CA GLN A 58 -3.05 11.55 -2.23
C GLN A 58 -3.10 11.13 -3.71
N GLY A 59 -4.15 10.39 -4.13
CA GLY A 59 -4.27 9.90 -5.50
C GLY A 59 -3.31 8.77 -5.85
N LEU A 60 -2.59 8.21 -4.87
CA LEU A 60 -1.59 7.16 -5.09
C LEU A 60 -2.23 5.83 -5.52
N LEU A 61 -3.53 5.65 -5.23
CA LEU A 61 -4.29 4.46 -5.58
C LEU A 61 -5.25 4.64 -6.78
N HIS A 62 -5.22 5.80 -7.46
CA HIS A 62 -6.23 6.15 -8.49
C HIS A 62 -6.06 5.45 -9.85
N ASN A 63 -4.91 4.84 -10.15
CA ASN A 63 -4.66 4.14 -11.41
C ASN A 63 -4.64 2.62 -11.21
N GLN A 64 -5.81 1.99 -11.24
CA GLN A 64 -5.96 0.52 -11.30
C GLN A 64 -6.82 0.13 -12.51
N LYS A 65 -6.47 0.67 -13.70
CA LYS A 65 -7.04 0.26 -14.99
C LYS A 65 -6.18 -0.81 -15.64
#